data_AF-A0A7L5E573-F1
#
_entry.id   AF-A0A7L5E573-F1
#
_cell.length_a   1.000
_cell.length_b   1.000
_cell.length_c   1.000
_cell.angle_alpha   90.00
_cell.angle_beta   90.00
_cell.angle_gamma   90.00
#
_symmetry.space_group_name_H-M   'P 1'
#
loop_
_entity.id
_entity.type
_entity.pdbx_description
1 polymer ?
#
loop_
_entity_poly.entity_id
_entity_poly.type
_entity_poly.pdbx_seq_one_letter_code
_entity_poly.pdbx_strand_id
1 'polypeptide(L)'
;MDRYLAKLRPLFRQFFPLAKIKDSNNLHQLTNKSRFVFHAESIFGEGYAELGVGFDFEETVQLKVWIWVNDKNSSFKLFQQALKSTELANNGESWLGLYKPLSDFVSAERMEEQIEAWFAESFAAVKRFSEVHPELNWHLS
;
A
#
# COMPACT_ATOMS: atom_id res chain seq x y z
N MET A 1 17.64 2.92 -5.57
CA MET A 1 16.26 2.60 -5.15
C MET A 1 15.77 1.31 -5.78
N ASP A 2 15.97 1.09 -7.08
CA ASP A 2 15.55 -0.14 -7.80
C ASP A 2 15.97 -1.45 -7.11
N ARG A 3 17.15 -1.49 -6.49
CA ARG A 3 17.63 -2.64 -5.70
C ARG A 3 16.80 -2.92 -4.43
N TYR A 4 16.29 -1.88 -3.77
CA TYR A 4 15.38 -2.04 -2.62
C TYR A 4 14.01 -2.56 -3.09
N LEU A 5 13.53 -2.15 -4.28
CA LEU A 5 12.26 -2.62 -4.87
C LEU A 5 12.30 -4.13 -5.15
N ALA A 6 13.44 -4.61 -5.64
CA ALA A 6 13.65 -6.03 -5.95
C ALA A 6 13.52 -6.91 -4.70
N LYS A 7 13.84 -6.38 -3.51
CA LYS A 7 13.72 -7.09 -2.23
C LYS A 7 12.31 -7.06 -1.65
N LEU A 8 11.55 -5.99 -1.88
CA LEU A 8 10.16 -5.89 -1.41
C LEU A 8 9.17 -6.72 -2.23
N ARG A 9 9.43 -6.96 -3.52
CA ARG A 9 8.52 -7.72 -4.39
C ARG A 9 8.29 -9.18 -3.93
N PRO A 10 9.33 -9.98 -3.60
CA PRO A 10 9.14 -11.31 -3.04
C PRO A 10 8.30 -11.29 -1.77
N LEU A 11 8.60 -10.37 -0.86
CA LEU A 11 7.86 -10.20 0.39
C LEU A 11 6.38 -9.87 0.11
N PHE A 12 6.10 -8.90 -0.75
CA PHE A 12 4.75 -8.55 -1.16
C PHE A 12 3.97 -9.75 -1.74
N ARG A 13 4.61 -10.54 -2.61
CA ARG A 13 4.01 -11.76 -3.19
C ARG A 13 3.74 -12.87 -2.16
N GLN A 14 4.47 -12.91 -1.05
CA GLN A 14 4.16 -13.85 0.04
C GLN A 14 2.84 -13.48 0.73
N PHE A 15 2.55 -12.19 0.86
CA PHE A 15 1.29 -11.72 1.44
C PHE A 15 0.13 -11.73 0.46
N PHE A 16 0.39 -11.37 -0.80
CA PHE A 16 -0.61 -11.17 -1.85
C PHE A 16 -0.25 -11.93 -3.14
N PRO A 17 -0.38 -13.28 -3.16
CA PRO A 17 0.11 -14.10 -4.26
C PRO A 17 -0.66 -13.90 -5.58
N LEU A 18 -1.93 -13.47 -5.52
CA LEU A 18 -2.75 -13.23 -6.71
C LEU A 18 -2.69 -11.78 -7.22
N ALA A 19 -1.97 -10.90 -6.51
CA ALA A 19 -1.90 -9.49 -6.85
C ALA A 19 -1.24 -9.25 -8.22
N LYS A 20 -1.93 -8.50 -9.07
CA LYS A 20 -1.41 -8.05 -10.36
C LYS A 20 -0.53 -6.82 -10.18
N ILE A 21 0.75 -7.06 -9.89
CA ILE A 21 1.75 -6.00 -9.68
C ILE A 21 2.00 -5.25 -11.00
N LYS A 22 1.92 -3.92 -10.94
CA LYS A 22 2.32 -3.00 -11.99
C LYS A 22 3.45 -2.09 -11.50
N ASP A 23 4.36 -1.80 -12.43
CA ASP A 23 5.45 -0.87 -12.18
C ASP A 23 4.98 0.57 -12.36
N SER A 24 5.42 1.47 -11.47
CA SER A 24 5.07 2.89 -11.45
C SER A 24 5.61 3.69 -12.65
N ASN A 25 6.33 3.04 -13.56
CA ASN A 25 7.04 3.65 -14.70
C ASN A 25 6.13 4.29 -15.77
N ASN A 26 4.80 4.23 -15.63
CA ASN A 26 3.85 4.81 -16.60
C ASN A 26 3.04 6.00 -16.10
N LEU A 27 3.29 6.50 -14.89
CA LEU A 27 2.61 7.69 -14.39
C LEU A 27 3.59 8.86 -14.31
N HIS A 28 3.62 9.67 -15.37
CA HIS A 28 4.47 10.85 -15.50
C HIS A 28 4.27 11.89 -14.37
N GLN A 29 3.14 11.81 -13.65
CA GLN A 29 2.82 12.62 -12.46
C GLN A 29 3.45 12.08 -11.17
N LEU A 30 3.82 10.81 -11.14
CA LEU A 30 4.32 10.11 -9.94
C LEU A 30 5.85 10.17 -9.82
N THR A 31 6.60 10.46 -10.88
CA THR A 31 8.08 10.49 -10.87
C THR A 31 8.68 11.77 -10.28
N ASN A 32 7.91 12.84 -10.14
CA ASN A 32 8.47 14.16 -9.76
C ASN A 32 8.42 14.45 -8.24
N LYS A 33 7.67 13.68 -7.43
CA LYS A 33 7.32 14.12 -6.05
C LYS A 33 7.28 13.04 -4.96
N SER A 34 6.92 11.79 -5.28
CA SER A 34 6.95 10.64 -4.35
C SER A 34 7.51 9.43 -5.09
N ARG A 35 8.51 8.72 -4.56
CA ARG A 35 9.04 7.54 -5.29
C ARG A 35 8.19 6.33 -4.97
N PHE A 36 7.22 6.08 -5.84
CA PHE A 36 6.41 4.87 -5.81
C PHE A 36 7.22 3.67 -6.27
N VAL A 37 7.15 2.60 -5.49
CA VAL A 37 7.96 1.38 -5.65
C VAL A 37 7.26 0.44 -6.62
N PHE A 38 5.97 0.16 -6.39
CA PHE A 38 5.04 -0.55 -7.29
C PHE A 38 3.62 -0.49 -6.69
N HIS A 39 2.60 -0.89 -7.45
CA HIS A 39 1.23 -1.05 -6.95
C HIS A 39 0.57 -2.31 -7.52
N ALA A 40 -0.45 -2.81 -6.83
CA ALA A 40 -1.39 -3.81 -7.35
C ALA A 40 -2.70 -3.12 -7.69
N GLU A 41 -3.30 -3.45 -8.82
CA GLU A 41 -4.59 -2.89 -9.26
C GLU A 41 -5.72 -3.93 -9.18
N SER A 42 -6.96 -3.41 -9.19
CA SER A 42 -8.20 -4.19 -9.12
C SER A 42 -8.23 -5.09 -7.89
N ILE A 43 -7.76 -4.57 -6.75
CA ILE A 43 -7.53 -5.33 -5.52
C ILE A 43 -8.81 -5.83 -4.85
N PHE A 44 -9.95 -5.22 -5.18
CA PHE A 44 -11.29 -5.68 -4.84
C PHE A 44 -12.35 -4.95 -5.67
N GLY A 45 -13.56 -5.51 -5.73
CA GLY A 45 -14.68 -4.95 -6.49
C GLY A 45 -14.41 -4.81 -7.99
N GLU A 46 -15.37 -4.24 -8.70
CA GLU A 46 -15.24 -3.86 -10.11
C GLU A 46 -14.92 -2.37 -10.23
N GLY A 47 -13.93 -2.00 -11.03
CA GLY A 47 -13.45 -0.63 -11.16
C GLY A 47 -12.05 -0.43 -10.56
N TYR A 48 -11.67 0.82 -10.30
CA TYR A 48 -10.31 1.13 -9.84
C TYR A 48 -10.21 1.05 -8.32
N ALA A 49 -9.37 0.14 -7.85
CA ALA A 49 -8.86 0.06 -6.49
C ALA A 49 -7.40 -0.39 -6.57
N GLU A 50 -6.53 0.23 -5.78
CA GLU A 50 -5.10 -0.07 -5.78
C GLU A 50 -4.57 -0.32 -4.37
N LEU A 51 -3.56 -1.18 -4.26
CA LEU A 51 -2.67 -1.32 -3.11
C LEU A 51 -1.28 -0.89 -3.54
N GLY A 52 -0.82 0.24 -3.03
CA GLY A 52 0.46 0.81 -3.38
C GLY A 52 1.50 0.68 -2.28
N VAL A 53 2.76 0.62 -2.71
CA VAL A 53 3.96 0.56 -1.86
C VAL A 53 4.93 1.64 -2.34
N GLY A 54 5.51 2.41 -1.42
CA GLY A 54 6.28 3.58 -1.83
C GLY A 54 7.06 4.30 -0.74
N PHE A 55 7.80 5.30 -1.19
CA PHE A 55 8.37 6.37 -0.37
C PHE A 55 7.70 7.67 -0.77
N ASP A 56 7.19 8.39 0.23
CA ASP A 56 6.64 9.72 0.05
C ASP A 56 7.73 10.75 0.38
N PHE A 57 7.92 11.75 -0.49
CA PHE A 57 8.94 12.79 -0.36
C PHE A 57 8.35 14.22 -0.46
N GLU A 58 7.02 14.37 -0.52
CA GLU A 58 6.39 15.69 -0.70
C GLU A 58 6.50 16.57 0.55
N GLU A 59 5.76 16.21 1.61
CA GLU A 59 5.69 17.03 2.83
C GLU A 59 6.52 16.43 3.96
N THR A 60 6.58 15.09 4.03
CA THR A 60 7.37 14.36 5.02
C THR A 60 8.02 13.18 4.33
N VAL A 61 9.33 13.02 4.49
CA VAL A 61 10.06 11.88 3.93
C VAL A 61 9.71 10.63 4.73
N GLN A 62 8.91 9.74 4.15
CA GLN A 62 8.34 8.58 4.86
C GLN A 62 8.16 7.37 3.96
N LEU A 63 8.17 6.18 4.58
CA LEU A 63 7.68 4.96 3.96
C LEU A 63 6.15 4.99 3.92
N LYS A 64 5.55 4.41 2.87
CA LYS A 64 4.10 4.40 2.67
C LYS A 64 3.61 3.07 2.09
N VAL A 65 2.59 2.49 2.72
CA VAL A 65 1.71 1.48 2.13
C VAL A 65 0.31 2.04 2.14
N TRP A 66 -0.40 2.01 1.02
CA TRP A 66 -1.73 2.61 0.96
C TRP A 66 -2.70 1.82 0.10
N ILE A 67 -3.99 1.96 0.39
CA ILE A 67 -5.08 1.60 -0.49
C ILE A 67 -5.76 2.87 -0.97
N TRP A 68 -6.01 2.96 -2.27
CA TRP A 68 -6.84 3.99 -2.85
C TRP A 68 -7.93 3.39 -3.73
N VAL A 69 -9.12 4.00 -3.68
CA VAL A 69 -10.31 3.50 -4.37
C VAL A 69 -11.03 4.67 -5.00
N ASN A 70 -11.42 4.54 -6.26
CA ASN A 70 -12.25 5.55 -6.90
C ASN A 70 -13.74 5.37 -6.56
N ASP A 71 -14.49 6.46 -6.66
CA ASP A 71 -15.93 6.54 -6.38
C ASP A 71 -16.83 5.71 -7.31
N LYS A 72 -16.32 5.27 -8.46
CA LYS A 72 -16.98 4.38 -9.43
C LYS A 72 -16.72 2.90 -9.15
N ASN A 73 -15.87 2.55 -8.19
CA ASN A 73 -15.67 1.16 -7.80
C ASN A 73 -16.96 0.59 -7.20
N SER A 74 -17.37 -0.61 -7.61
CA SER A 74 -18.63 -1.24 -7.16
C SER A 74 -18.69 -1.42 -5.64
N SER A 75 -17.53 -1.58 -4.99
CA SER A 75 -17.38 -1.76 -3.55
C SER A 75 -17.06 -0.46 -2.81
N PHE A 76 -17.11 0.71 -3.47
CA PHE A 76 -16.72 1.99 -2.86
C PHE A 76 -17.46 2.28 -1.54
N LYS A 77 -18.79 2.09 -1.51
CA LYS A 77 -19.59 2.30 -0.29
C LYS A 77 -19.27 1.30 0.83
N LEU A 78 -18.96 0.05 0.49
CA LEU A 78 -18.53 -0.95 1.47
C LEU A 78 -17.15 -0.59 2.02
N PHE A 79 -16.26 -0.09 1.17
CA PHE A 79 -14.95 0.38 1.60
C PHE A 79 -15.08 1.57 2.57
N GLN A 80 -15.91 2.57 2.26
CA GLN A 80 -16.24 3.66 3.18
C GLN A 80 -16.76 3.18 4.55
N GLN A 81 -17.52 2.09 4.57
CA GLN A 81 -17.99 1.48 5.82
C GLN A 81 -16.84 0.81 6.57
N ALA A 82 -15.99 0.04 5.88
CA ALA A 82 -14.81 -0.60 6.45
C ALA A 82 -13.80 0.41 7.04
N LEU A 83 -13.68 1.60 6.44
CA LEU A 83 -12.84 2.68 6.96
C LEU A 83 -13.27 3.17 8.36
N LYS A 84 -14.55 2.99 8.75
CA LYS A 84 -15.06 3.42 10.05
C LYS A 84 -14.69 2.48 11.19
N SER A 85 -14.36 1.23 10.87
CA SER A 85 -14.05 0.18 11.85
C SER A 85 -12.55 -0.09 12.01
N THR A 86 -11.71 0.61 11.26
CA THR A 86 -10.25 0.42 11.28
C THR A 86 -9.54 1.54 12.02
N GLU A 87 -8.47 1.20 12.73
CA GLU A 87 -7.57 2.16 13.38
C GLU A 87 -6.47 2.66 12.43
N LEU A 88 -6.40 2.10 11.22
CA LEU A 88 -5.45 2.54 10.20
C LEU A 88 -5.79 3.95 9.73
N ALA A 89 -4.76 4.76 9.44
CA ALA A 89 -4.95 6.12 8.96
C ALA A 89 -5.77 6.09 7.66
N ASN A 90 -6.83 6.90 7.60
CA ASN A 90 -7.73 6.96 6.47
C ASN A 90 -8.40 8.33 6.36
N ASN A 91 -9.04 8.62 5.23
CA ASN A 91 -9.79 9.86 5.01
C ASN A 91 -11.32 9.68 5.11
N GLY A 92 -11.79 8.51 5.55
CA GLY A 92 -13.22 8.16 5.62
C GLY A 92 -13.92 7.95 4.28
N GLU A 93 -13.23 8.11 3.14
CA GLU A 93 -13.84 8.07 1.82
C GLU A 93 -13.20 7.07 0.87
N SER A 94 -11.95 7.32 0.48
CA SER A 94 -11.33 6.74 -0.70
C SER A 94 -9.93 6.21 -0.43
N TRP A 95 -9.40 6.45 0.78
CA TRP A 95 -8.00 6.25 1.06
C TRP A 95 -7.78 5.68 2.46
N LEU A 96 -6.84 4.73 2.56
CA LEU A 96 -6.33 4.10 3.77
C LEU A 96 -4.80 3.96 3.64
N GLY A 97 -4.05 4.04 4.72
CA GLY A 97 -2.64 3.71 4.66
C GLY A 97 -1.88 3.69 5.98
N LEU A 98 -0.63 3.28 5.84
CA LEU A 98 0.35 3.09 6.90
C LEU A 98 1.60 3.86 6.53
N TYR A 99 2.15 4.58 7.51
CA TYR A 99 3.26 5.49 7.32
C TYR A 99 4.31 5.33 8.40
N LYS A 100 5.57 5.59 8.03
CA LYS A 100 6.67 5.65 8.98
C LYS A 100 7.71 6.65 8.49
N PRO A 101 8.07 7.68 9.28
CA PRO A 101 9.12 8.62 8.90
C PRO A 101 10.41 7.89 8.55
N LEU A 102 11.05 8.27 7.44
CA LEU A 102 12.30 7.63 7.04
C LEU A 102 13.42 7.94 8.04
N SER A 103 13.34 9.09 8.72
CA SER A 103 14.24 9.50 9.80
C SER A 103 14.37 8.47 10.92
N ASP A 104 13.35 7.64 11.15
CA ASP A 104 13.39 6.57 12.15
C ASP A 104 14.42 5.48 11.83
N PHE A 105 14.91 5.45 10.58
CA PHE A 105 15.82 4.43 10.08
C PHE A 105 17.21 4.97 9.67
N VAL A 106 17.36 6.29 9.46
CA VAL A 106 18.57 6.90 8.86
C VAL A 106 19.84 6.68 9.70
N SER A 107 19.71 6.47 11.01
CA SER A 107 20.83 6.20 11.93
C SER A 107 20.99 4.73 12.32
N ALA A 108 20.15 3.84 11.79
CA ALA A 108 20.19 2.43 12.15
C ALA A 108 21.36 1.70 11.47
N GLU A 109 22.14 0.94 12.23
CA GLU A 109 23.22 0.08 11.69
C GLU A 109 22.71 -0.94 10.65
N ARG A 110 21.41 -1.29 10.73
CA ARG A 110 20.71 -2.26 9.88
C ARG A 110 19.47 -1.65 9.23
N MET A 111 19.60 -0.45 8.67
CA MET A 111 18.51 0.31 8.05
C MET A 111 17.68 -0.52 7.06
N GLU A 112 18.31 -1.30 6.18
CA GLU A 112 17.61 -2.09 5.17
C GLU A 112 16.71 -3.17 5.78
N GLU A 113 17.22 -3.93 6.75
CA GLU A 113 16.47 -4.98 7.46
C GLU A 113 15.26 -4.40 8.21
N GLN A 114 15.42 -3.22 8.81
CA GLN A 114 14.33 -2.54 9.53
C GLN A 114 13.24 -2.01 8.60
N ILE A 115 13.63 -1.49 7.43
CA ILE A 115 12.67 -1.05 6.41
C ILE A 115 11.89 -2.27 5.87
N GLU A 116 12.56 -3.38 5.58
CA GLU A 116 11.91 -4.62 5.14
C GLU A 116 10.93 -5.16 6.20
N ALA A 117 11.33 -5.16 7.47
CA ALA A 117 10.47 -5.56 8.58
C ALA A 117 9.22 -4.67 8.68
N TRP A 118 9.38 -3.35 8.55
CA TRP A 118 8.24 -2.43 8.58
C TRP A 118 7.26 -2.67 7.42
N PHE A 119 7.76 -2.95 6.21
CA PHE A 119 6.90 -3.32 5.09
C PHE A 119 6.18 -4.64 5.32
N ALA A 120 6.86 -5.65 5.90
CA ALA A 120 6.22 -6.92 6.24
C ALA A 120 5.06 -6.74 7.24
N GLU A 121 5.27 -5.94 8.28
CA GLU A 121 4.24 -5.59 9.26
C GLU A 121 3.08 -4.83 8.61
N SER A 122 3.39 -3.91 7.70
CA SER A 122 2.38 -3.14 6.97
C SER A 122 1.55 -4.02 6.04
N PHE A 123 2.18 -4.97 5.34
CA PHE A 123 1.46 -5.96 4.52
C PHE A 123 0.60 -6.89 5.37
N ALA A 124 1.09 -7.29 6.54
CA ALA A 124 0.29 -8.07 7.48
C ALA A 124 -0.94 -7.29 7.97
N ALA A 125 -0.82 -5.98 8.23
CA ALA A 125 -1.94 -5.14 8.61
C ALA A 125 -2.99 -5.03 7.48
N VAL A 126 -2.54 -4.84 6.23
CA VAL A 126 -3.43 -4.83 5.06
C VAL A 126 -4.12 -6.19 4.88
N LYS A 127 -3.39 -7.30 5.04
CA LYS A 127 -3.97 -8.64 4.96
C LYS A 127 -5.03 -8.88 6.04
N ARG A 128 -4.77 -8.49 7.30
CA ARG A 128 -5.78 -8.55 8.37
C ARG A 128 -7.01 -7.70 8.03
N PHE A 129 -6.81 -6.50 7.49
CA PHE A 129 -7.92 -5.67 7.03
C PHE A 129 -8.74 -6.39 5.95
N SER A 130 -8.10 -7.08 4.99
CA SER A 130 -8.83 -7.86 3.99
C SER A 130 -9.60 -9.06 4.56
N GLU A 131 -9.05 -9.71 5.59
CA GLU A 131 -9.67 -10.86 6.26
C GLU A 131 -10.87 -10.45 7.12
N VAL A 132 -10.83 -9.25 7.71
CA VAL A 132 -11.94 -8.68 8.49
C VAL A 132 -13.06 -8.14 7.60
N HIS A 133 -12.74 -7.74 6.37
CA HIS A 133 -13.69 -7.17 5.41
C HIS A 133 -13.87 -8.03 4.15
N PRO A 134 -14.31 -9.30 4.27
CA PRO A 134 -14.47 -10.19 3.12
C PRO A 134 -15.54 -9.69 2.13
N GLU A 135 -16.49 -8.86 2.58
CA GLU A 135 -17.57 -8.27 1.77
C GLU A 135 -17.07 -7.41 0.61
N LEU A 136 -15.82 -6.94 0.65
CA LEU A 136 -15.23 -6.17 -0.44
C LEU A 136 -14.93 -7.02 -1.69
N ASN A 137 -14.86 -8.34 -1.55
CA ASN A 137 -14.46 -9.32 -2.57
C ASN A 137 -13.02 -9.06 -3.06
N TRP A 138 -12.05 -9.42 -2.22
CA TRP A 138 -10.63 -9.18 -2.48
C TRP A 138 -10.06 -10.08 -3.59
N HIS A 139 -9.19 -9.49 -4.41
CA HIS A 139 -8.47 -10.17 -5.49
C HIS A 139 -6.95 -10.23 -5.24
N LEU A 140 -6.54 -10.13 -3.97
CA LEU A 140 -5.14 -10.12 -3.54
C LEU A 140 -4.62 -11.49 -3.09
N SER A 141 -5.50 -12.36 -2.62
CA SER A 141 -5.22 -13.54 -1.80
C SER A 141 -5.56 -14.85 -2.49
#